data_AF-A0A4V3H9H9-F1
#
_entry.id   AF-A0A4V3H9H9-F1
#
_cell.length_a   1.000
_cell.length_b   1.000
_cell.length_c   1.000
_cell.angle_alpha   90.00
_cell.angle_beta   90.00
_cell.angle_gamma   90.00
#
_symmetry.space_group_name_H-M   'P 1'
#
loop_
_entity.id
_entity.type
_entity.pdbx_description
1 polymer ?
#
loop_
_entity_poly.entity_id
_entity_poly.type
_entity_poly.pdbx_seq_one_letter_code
_entity_poly.pdbx_strand_id
1 'polypeptide(L)'
;MQKILIVRVSSLGDVVHNMPVIADIRRRHPEAQIDWLVEESFVGLVQLVSGVHRAIPVSLRRWRKRILSVDNWREIGAFRRALAAEHYDLVIDCQGLIKTAWVASMARGTLVGLGNRTDGAGFEWPVRFFYDKRVPIEPRTHVVERTRQLVAAALNDPPPQPTDDIDFGIDTGRAALALSEANLNLPVPYVVFVHATSRADKQWPDTAWIELGQSLVRRGASIVLPWGSEEERATSERLAKEFGAAAIVPPRLSLPAVVGLIEGAAATVGVDTGLVHIAAALKRPTVELYNFATAWRTGGYWSPNVVNLGTAGQPPTLQQVKSALAGFGLL
;
A
#
# COMPACT_ATOMS: atom_id res chain seq x y z
N MET A 1 14.44 -26.02 3.14
CA MET A 1 13.72 -24.90 2.52
C MET A 1 13.26 -23.99 3.64
N GLN A 2 13.76 -22.76 3.72
CA GLN A 2 13.42 -21.85 4.82
C GLN A 2 11.99 -21.33 4.65
N LYS A 3 11.14 -21.45 5.67
CA LYS A 3 9.77 -20.93 5.71
C LYS A 3 9.71 -19.64 6.53
N ILE A 4 9.32 -18.55 5.88
CA ILE A 4 9.25 -17.22 6.48
C ILE A 4 7.81 -16.73 6.47
N LEU A 5 7.34 -16.24 7.61
CA LEU A 5 6.05 -15.57 7.73
C LEU A 5 6.26 -14.05 7.90
N ILE A 6 5.83 -13.28 6.90
CA ILE A 6 5.77 -11.82 6.98
C ILE A 6 4.44 -11.39 7.59
N VAL A 7 4.49 -10.58 8.65
CA VAL A 7 3.31 -10.03 9.31
C VAL A 7 3.23 -8.53 9.04
N ARG A 8 2.37 -8.14 8.10
CA ARG A 8 2.03 -6.75 7.81
C ARG A 8 0.56 -6.70 7.40
N VAL A 9 -0.31 -6.33 8.33
CA VAL A 9 -1.77 -6.47 8.14
C VAL A 9 -2.45 -5.24 7.57
N SER A 10 -1.94 -4.04 7.85
CA SER A 10 -2.60 -2.77 7.49
C SER A 10 -1.66 -1.57 7.71
N SER A 11 -1.89 -0.39 7.14
CA SER A 11 -2.93 0.01 6.18
C SER A 11 -2.60 -0.42 4.73
N LEU A 12 -3.38 0.02 3.73
CA LEU A 12 -3.14 -0.37 2.33
C LEU A 12 -1.77 0.11 1.81
N GLY A 13 -1.45 1.40 1.98
CA GLY A 13 -0.15 1.94 1.55
C GLY A 13 1.03 1.26 2.25
N ASP A 14 0.86 0.98 3.53
CA ASP A 14 1.78 0.23 4.36
C ASP A 14 2.02 -1.22 3.90
N VAL A 15 1.01 -1.89 3.34
CA VAL A 15 1.15 -3.22 2.72
C VAL A 15 1.96 -3.10 1.44
N VAL A 16 1.69 -2.08 0.61
CA VAL A 16 2.45 -1.80 -0.61
C VAL A 16 3.92 -1.52 -0.31
N HIS A 17 4.21 -0.65 0.67
CA HIS A 17 5.57 -0.35 1.10
C HIS A 17 6.34 -1.55 1.68
N ASN A 18 5.64 -2.63 2.02
CA ASN A 18 6.24 -3.86 2.54
C ASN A 18 6.56 -4.85 1.41
N MET A 19 6.03 -4.67 0.20
CA MET A 19 6.25 -5.60 -0.92
C MET A 19 7.74 -5.78 -1.29
N PRO A 20 8.60 -4.75 -1.26
CA PRO A 20 10.00 -4.90 -1.64
C PRO A 20 10.79 -5.93 -0.84
N VAL A 21 10.37 -6.22 0.39
CA VAL A 21 11.05 -7.24 1.20
C VAL A 21 10.90 -8.64 0.60
N ILE A 22 9.85 -8.91 -0.17
CA ILE A 22 9.65 -10.20 -0.83
C ILE A 22 10.70 -10.39 -1.92
N ALA A 23 10.95 -9.36 -2.73
CA ALA A 23 12.01 -9.37 -3.74
C ALA A 23 13.39 -9.45 -3.09
N ASP A 24 13.64 -8.70 -2.00
CA ASP A 24 14.89 -8.73 -1.25
C ASP A 24 15.21 -10.12 -0.68
N ILE A 25 14.20 -10.80 -0.11
CA ILE A 25 14.35 -12.17 0.39
C ILE A 25 14.67 -13.11 -0.77
N ARG A 26 13.91 -13.07 -1.87
CA ARG A 26 14.12 -14.00 -2.99
C ARG A 26 15.46 -13.85 -3.68
N ARG A 27 16.02 -12.63 -3.72
CA ARG A 27 17.36 -12.40 -4.27
C ARG A 27 18.46 -13.08 -3.44
N ARG A 28 18.31 -13.13 -2.12
CA ARG A 28 19.33 -13.67 -1.18
C ARG A 28 19.07 -15.13 -0.79
N HIS A 29 17.79 -15.50 -0.72
CA HIS A 29 17.28 -16.80 -0.30
C HIS A 29 16.29 -17.31 -1.37
N PRO A 30 16.77 -17.75 -2.55
CA PRO A 30 15.91 -18.10 -3.69
C PRO A 30 14.96 -19.27 -3.42
N GLU A 31 15.35 -20.17 -2.51
CA GLU A 31 14.55 -21.31 -2.05
C GLU A 31 13.64 -20.96 -0.86
N ALA A 32 13.57 -19.71 -0.40
CA ALA A 32 12.70 -19.37 0.72
C ALA A 32 11.22 -19.41 0.30
N GLN A 33 10.41 -20.10 1.11
CA GLN A 33 8.95 -20.04 0.99
C GLN A 33 8.44 -18.90 1.87
N ILE A 34 7.77 -17.92 1.25
CA ILE A 34 7.33 -16.72 1.94
C ILE A 34 5.80 -16.70 2.02
N ASP A 35 5.28 -16.85 3.22
CA ASP A 35 3.87 -16.63 3.53
C ASP A 35 3.70 -15.21 4.09
N TRP A 36 2.55 -14.58 3.83
CA TRP A 36 2.26 -13.22 4.27
C TRP A 36 0.90 -13.14 4.95
N LEU A 37 0.89 -12.81 6.24
CA LEU A 37 -0.31 -12.57 7.03
C LEU A 37 -0.82 -11.13 6.86
N VAL A 38 -2.03 -10.99 6.33
CA VAL A 38 -2.61 -9.70 5.91
C VAL A 38 -4.11 -9.63 6.21
N GLU A 39 -4.68 -8.42 6.39
CA GLU A 39 -6.14 -8.26 6.48
C GLU A 39 -6.85 -8.84 5.25
N GLU A 40 -8.00 -9.46 5.46
CA GLU A 40 -8.81 -10.12 4.41
C GLU A 40 -9.06 -9.24 3.17
N SER A 41 -9.23 -7.93 3.37
CA SER A 41 -9.47 -6.98 2.28
C SER A 41 -8.26 -6.77 1.36
N PHE A 42 -7.06 -7.16 1.79
CA PHE A 42 -5.81 -6.95 1.05
C PHE A 42 -5.19 -8.24 0.50
N VAL A 43 -5.83 -9.40 0.73
CA VAL A 43 -5.35 -10.71 0.25
C VAL A 43 -5.14 -10.70 -1.27
N GLY A 44 -6.11 -10.20 -2.03
CA GLY A 44 -6.02 -10.15 -3.49
C GLY A 44 -4.82 -9.33 -3.96
N LEU A 45 -4.51 -8.22 -3.28
CA LEU A 45 -3.33 -7.40 -3.59
C LEU A 45 -2.02 -8.15 -3.30
N VAL A 46 -1.92 -8.78 -2.14
CA VAL A 46 -0.72 -9.53 -1.75
C VAL A 46 -0.50 -10.74 -2.68
N GLN A 47 -1.57 -11.35 -3.18
CA GLN A 47 -1.48 -12.43 -4.16
C GLN A 47 -0.93 -12.00 -5.52
N LEU A 48 -0.90 -10.70 -5.84
CA LEU A 48 -0.22 -10.19 -7.03
C LEU A 48 1.29 -10.08 -6.85
N VAL A 49 1.81 -10.18 -5.62
CA VAL A 49 3.24 -10.01 -5.36
C VAL A 49 3.98 -11.30 -5.69
N SER A 50 4.82 -11.23 -6.73
CA SER A 50 5.67 -12.32 -7.19
C SER A 50 6.60 -12.80 -6.08
N GLY A 51 6.47 -14.07 -5.70
CA GLY A 51 7.27 -14.65 -4.63
C GLY A 51 6.53 -14.87 -3.31
N VAL A 52 5.33 -14.31 -3.17
CA VAL A 52 4.44 -14.71 -2.09
C VAL A 52 3.87 -16.10 -2.42
N HIS A 53 4.22 -17.09 -1.60
CA HIS A 53 3.67 -18.44 -1.71
C HIS A 53 2.21 -18.47 -1.25
N ARG A 54 1.89 -17.85 -0.12
CA ARG A 54 0.53 -17.81 0.42
C ARG A 54 0.22 -16.49 1.12
N ALA A 55 -0.88 -15.85 0.74
CA ALA A 55 -1.48 -14.75 1.50
C ALA A 55 -2.46 -15.31 2.54
N ILE A 56 -2.16 -15.15 3.83
CA ILE A 56 -2.95 -15.69 4.94
C ILE A 56 -3.90 -14.58 5.44
N PRO A 57 -5.23 -14.73 5.26
CA PRO A 57 -6.20 -13.75 5.72
C PRO A 57 -6.31 -13.73 7.25
N VAL A 58 -6.28 -12.53 7.83
CA VAL A 58 -6.71 -12.26 9.19
C VAL A 58 -7.84 -11.24 9.17
N SER A 59 -8.74 -11.30 10.15
CA SER A 59 -9.92 -10.42 10.21
C SER A 59 -9.93 -9.57 11.48
N LEU A 60 -8.78 -9.02 11.88
CA LEU A 60 -8.62 -8.26 13.12
C LEU A 60 -9.63 -7.12 13.26
N ARG A 61 -9.92 -6.40 12.15
CA ARG A 61 -10.94 -5.35 12.13
C ARG A 61 -12.33 -5.86 12.50
N ARG A 62 -12.74 -7.01 11.97
CA ARG A 62 -14.02 -7.66 12.28
C ARG A 62 -14.04 -8.17 13.72
N TRP A 63 -12.96 -8.84 14.15
CA TRP A 63 -12.86 -9.41 15.48
C TRP A 63 -12.96 -8.35 16.58
N ARG A 64 -12.31 -7.19 16.38
CA ARG A 64 -12.39 -6.07 17.31
C ARG A 64 -13.81 -5.51 17.48
N LYS A 65 -14.66 -5.57 16.44
CA LYS A 65 -16.05 -5.10 16.51
C LYS A 65 -16.99 -6.12 17.20
N ARG A 66 -16.56 -7.37 17.38
CA ARG A 66 -17.41 -8.49 17.85
C ARG A 66 -16.76 -9.28 19.00
N ILE A 67 -16.09 -8.60 19.94
CA ILE A 67 -15.33 -9.24 21.02
C ILE A 67 -16.18 -10.11 21.97
N LEU A 68 -17.48 -9.86 22.11
CA LEU A 68 -18.39 -10.64 22.94
C LEU A 68 -19.02 -11.84 22.20
N SER A 69 -18.76 -11.99 20.89
CA SER A 69 -19.40 -13.00 20.05
C SER A 69 -18.72 -14.35 20.17
N VAL A 70 -19.47 -15.41 20.53
CA VAL A 70 -18.93 -16.79 20.61
C VAL A 70 -18.35 -17.24 19.28
N ASP A 71 -19.03 -16.95 18.16
CA ASP A 71 -18.54 -17.31 16.83
C ASP A 71 -17.22 -16.63 16.47
N ASN A 72 -16.98 -15.41 16.98
CA ASN A 72 -15.73 -14.70 16.80
C ASN A 72 -14.57 -15.41 17.50
N TRP A 73 -14.79 -15.91 18.72
CA TRP A 73 -13.79 -16.70 19.45
C TRP A 73 -13.54 -18.07 18.81
N ARG A 74 -14.58 -18.70 18.24
CA ARG A 74 -14.42 -19.93 17.44
C ARG A 74 -13.55 -19.68 16.20
N GLU A 75 -13.79 -18.58 15.51
CA GLU A 75 -13.02 -18.15 14.34
C GLU A 75 -11.55 -17.88 14.69
N ILE A 76 -11.29 -17.11 15.76
CA ILE A 76 -9.93 -16.88 16.29
C ILE A 76 -9.26 -18.21 16.67
N GLY A 77 -9.98 -19.10 17.34
CA GLY A 77 -9.47 -20.42 17.72
C GLY A 77 -9.12 -21.29 16.52
N ALA A 78 -9.94 -21.27 15.47
CA ALA A 78 -9.67 -21.97 14.22
C ALA A 78 -8.46 -21.37 13.49
N PHE A 79 -8.40 -20.04 13.40
CA PHE A 79 -7.27 -19.31 12.84
C PHE A 79 -5.96 -19.66 13.55
N ARG A 80 -5.95 -19.62 14.89
CA ARG A 80 -4.78 -20.00 15.69
C ARG A 80 -4.33 -21.43 15.39
N ARG A 81 -5.27 -22.39 15.32
CA ARG A 81 -4.94 -23.79 14.99
C ARG A 81 -4.35 -23.92 13.59
N ALA A 82 -4.91 -23.22 12.61
CA ALA A 82 -4.41 -23.24 11.24
C ALA A 82 -3.01 -22.62 11.12
N LEU A 83 -2.78 -21.47 11.77
CA LEU A 83 -1.49 -20.80 11.75
C LEU A 83 -0.41 -21.58 12.50
N ALA A 84 -0.77 -22.24 13.61
CA ALA A 84 0.13 -23.07 14.40
C ALA A 84 0.35 -24.48 13.83
N ALA A 85 -0.40 -24.89 12.80
CA ALA A 85 -0.19 -26.16 12.11
C ALA A 85 1.07 -26.13 11.24
N GLU A 86 1.49 -24.95 10.80
CA GLU A 86 2.74 -24.74 10.09
C GLU A 86 3.86 -24.39 11.07
N HIS A 87 5.07 -24.86 10.74
CA HIS A 87 6.30 -24.45 11.40
C HIS A 87 7.06 -23.50 10.48
N TYR A 88 7.27 -22.28 10.95
CA TYR A 88 8.10 -21.26 10.31
C TYR A 88 9.47 -21.23 10.99
N ASP A 89 10.51 -21.06 10.19
CA ASP A 89 11.85 -20.78 10.72
C ASP A 89 11.91 -19.36 11.30
N LEU A 90 11.16 -18.44 10.70
CA LEU A 90 11.13 -17.03 11.08
C LEU A 90 9.75 -16.42 10.89
N VAL A 91 9.29 -15.69 11.90
CA VAL A 91 8.09 -14.84 11.83
C VAL A 91 8.54 -13.39 12.03
N ILE A 92 8.21 -12.50 11.09
CA ILE A 92 8.67 -11.10 11.12
C ILE A 92 7.47 -10.17 11.23
N ASP A 93 7.28 -9.51 12.38
CA ASP A 93 6.29 -8.43 12.56
C ASP A 93 6.88 -7.08 12.10
N CYS A 94 6.46 -6.67 10.91
CA CYS A 94 6.84 -5.42 10.26
C CYS A 94 6.00 -4.21 10.71
N GLN A 95 5.03 -4.39 11.59
CA GLN A 95 4.05 -3.38 11.97
C GLN A 95 4.34 -2.76 13.33
N GLY A 96 4.72 -3.58 14.34
CA GLY A 96 5.09 -3.06 15.66
C GLY A 96 3.91 -2.62 16.53
N LEU A 97 2.74 -3.26 16.37
CA LEU A 97 1.55 -3.02 17.20
C LEU A 97 1.15 -4.29 17.97
N ILE A 98 0.56 -4.14 19.16
CA ILE A 98 0.16 -5.26 20.03
C ILE A 98 -0.78 -6.21 19.30
N LYS A 99 -1.74 -5.67 18.53
CA LYS A 99 -2.68 -6.49 17.77
C LYS A 99 -2.00 -7.37 16.71
N THR A 100 -0.90 -6.92 16.12
CA THR A 100 -0.15 -7.70 15.13
C THR A 100 0.80 -8.66 15.80
N ALA A 101 1.48 -8.23 16.86
CA ALA A 101 2.35 -9.08 17.67
C ALA A 101 1.58 -10.25 18.29
N TRP A 102 0.34 -10.03 18.73
CA TRP A 102 -0.54 -11.07 19.25
C TRP A 102 -0.88 -12.13 18.20
N VAL A 103 -1.28 -11.76 16.99
CA VAL A 103 -1.53 -12.76 15.93
C VAL A 103 -0.26 -13.39 15.40
N ALA A 104 0.85 -12.65 15.36
CA ALA A 104 2.16 -13.19 15.00
C ALA A 104 2.59 -14.28 16.00
N SER A 105 2.39 -14.06 17.30
CA SER A 105 2.72 -15.04 18.36
C SER A 105 1.88 -16.32 18.33
N MET A 106 0.82 -16.38 17.52
CA MET A 106 0.06 -17.61 17.29
C MET A 106 0.75 -18.56 16.32
N ALA A 107 1.67 -18.06 15.49
CA ALA A 107 2.49 -18.87 14.61
C ALA A 107 3.60 -19.58 15.40
N ARG A 108 4.05 -20.73 14.89
CA ARG A 108 5.21 -21.43 15.46
C ARG A 108 6.48 -21.02 14.71
N GLY A 109 7.39 -20.36 15.39
CA GLY A 109 8.69 -19.92 14.84
C GLY A 109 9.31 -18.84 15.70
N THR A 110 10.57 -18.49 15.45
CA THR A 110 11.21 -17.34 16.11
C THR A 110 10.53 -16.05 15.64
N LEU A 111 9.95 -15.30 16.58
CA LEU A 111 9.26 -14.05 16.30
C LEU A 111 10.21 -12.86 16.46
N VAL A 112 10.42 -12.15 15.36
CA VAL A 112 11.26 -10.95 15.28
C VAL A 112 10.40 -9.74 14.96
N GLY A 113 10.69 -8.60 15.59
CA GLY A 113 9.98 -7.36 15.28
C GLY A 113 10.79 -6.11 15.62
N LEU A 114 10.16 -4.95 15.43
CA LEU A 114 10.76 -3.64 15.72
C LEU A 114 11.12 -3.49 17.21
N GLY A 115 12.32 -2.97 17.46
CA GLY A 115 12.84 -2.73 18.81
C GLY A 115 12.47 -1.36 19.40
N ASN A 116 12.09 -0.40 18.56
CA ASN A 116 11.78 0.98 18.97
C ASN A 116 10.75 1.65 18.04
N ARG A 117 10.27 2.81 18.48
CA ARG A 117 9.43 3.70 17.67
C ARG A 117 10.29 4.45 16.64
N THR A 118 9.77 4.54 15.42
CA THR A 118 10.28 5.43 14.36
C THR A 118 9.35 6.63 14.17
N ASP A 119 9.88 7.74 13.66
CA ASP A 119 9.18 9.02 13.57
C ASP A 119 7.93 8.92 12.69
N GLY A 120 6.82 9.46 13.20
CA GLY A 120 5.54 9.48 12.49
C GLY A 120 4.91 8.11 12.23
N ALA A 121 5.44 7.02 12.82
CA ALA A 121 4.86 5.68 12.72
C ALA A 121 4.24 5.23 14.06
N GLY A 122 3.19 4.40 13.96
CA GLY A 122 2.65 3.72 15.12
C GLY A 122 3.65 2.72 15.70
N PHE A 123 3.84 2.74 17.01
CA PHE A 123 4.62 1.74 17.75
C PHE A 123 4.12 1.68 19.19
N GLU A 124 3.85 0.47 19.67
CA GLU A 124 3.34 0.20 21.01
C GLU A 124 4.40 -0.59 21.79
N TRP A 125 5.06 0.03 22.77
CA TRP A 125 6.17 -0.59 23.50
C TRP A 125 5.90 -2.00 24.06
N PRO A 126 4.67 -2.40 24.47
CA PRO A 126 4.42 -3.75 24.99
C PRO A 126 4.63 -4.88 23.97
N VAL A 127 4.75 -4.57 22.67
CA VAL A 127 5.10 -5.58 21.65
C VAL A 127 6.40 -6.32 21.97
N ARG A 128 7.30 -5.70 22.75
CA ARG A 128 8.56 -6.31 23.20
C ARG A 128 8.39 -7.61 24.00
N PHE A 129 7.21 -7.85 24.58
CA PHE A 129 6.93 -9.06 25.34
C PHE A 129 6.49 -10.24 24.46
N PHE A 130 6.19 -9.98 23.18
CA PHE A 130 5.85 -11.00 22.21
C PHE A 130 7.10 -11.46 21.43
N TYR A 131 8.09 -10.59 21.24
CA TYR A 131 9.20 -10.84 20.33
C TYR A 131 10.37 -11.56 21.01
N ASP A 132 10.86 -12.61 20.37
CA ASP A 132 12.10 -13.30 20.75
C ASP A 132 13.33 -12.44 20.42
N LYS A 133 13.31 -11.77 19.26
CA LYS A 133 14.35 -10.84 18.83
C LYS A 133 13.77 -9.48 18.45
N ARG A 134 14.54 -8.44 18.72
CA ARG A 134 14.14 -7.04 18.49
C ARG A 134 15.20 -6.36 17.67
N VAL A 135 14.79 -5.71 16.59
CA VAL A 135 15.70 -4.97 15.70
C VAL A 135 15.47 -3.47 15.91
N PRO A 136 16.44 -2.74 16.50
CA PRO A 136 16.37 -1.30 16.56
C PRO A 136 16.57 -0.70 15.16
N ILE A 137 15.77 0.31 14.81
CA ILE A 137 15.86 1.05 13.56
C ILE A 137 16.00 2.53 13.89
N GLU A 138 16.82 3.26 13.12
CA GLU A 138 16.99 4.70 13.29
C GLU A 138 15.62 5.42 13.22
N PRO A 139 15.30 6.33 14.17
CA PRO A 139 13.98 6.96 14.23
C PRO A 139 13.53 7.59 12.91
N ARG A 140 14.44 8.27 12.20
CA ARG A 140 14.12 8.95 10.94
C ARG A 140 14.45 8.10 9.72
N THR A 141 13.66 7.06 9.50
CA THR A 141 13.82 6.12 8.38
C THR A 141 12.56 6.06 7.51
N HIS A 142 12.73 6.08 6.19
CA HIS A 142 11.64 5.91 5.22
C HIS A 142 10.92 4.56 5.46
N VAL A 143 9.61 4.49 5.26
CA VAL A 143 8.83 3.30 5.63
C VAL A 143 9.26 2.02 4.89
N VAL A 144 9.60 2.15 3.60
CA VAL A 144 10.14 1.03 2.78
C VAL A 144 11.47 0.56 3.36
N GLU A 145 12.41 1.48 3.58
CA GLU A 145 13.75 1.16 4.12
C GLU A 145 13.69 0.55 5.50
N ARG A 146 12.81 1.06 6.36
CA ARG A 146 12.61 0.53 7.71
C ARG A 146 12.25 -0.95 7.67
N THR A 147 11.33 -1.34 6.79
CA THR A 147 10.92 -2.74 6.66
C THR A 147 12.03 -3.58 6.05
N ARG A 148 12.72 -3.09 5.01
CA ARG A 148 13.84 -3.78 4.38
C ARG A 148 14.98 -4.04 5.37
N GLN A 149 15.35 -3.04 6.18
CA GLN A 149 16.34 -3.16 7.25
C GLN A 149 15.92 -4.15 8.33
N LEU A 150 14.65 -4.11 8.77
CA LEU A 150 14.10 -5.07 9.75
C LEU A 150 14.22 -6.51 9.23
N VAL A 151 13.78 -6.76 8.00
CA VAL A 151 13.79 -8.10 7.40
C VAL A 151 15.21 -8.59 7.17
N ALA A 152 16.10 -7.74 6.64
CA ALA A 152 17.52 -8.08 6.46
C ALA A 152 18.18 -8.46 7.80
N ALA A 153 17.97 -7.65 8.85
CA ALA A 153 18.49 -7.95 10.18
C ALA A 153 17.90 -9.23 10.78
N ALA A 154 16.61 -9.52 10.56
CA ALA A 154 15.97 -10.73 11.04
C ALA A 154 16.54 -12.01 10.37
N LEU A 155 16.95 -11.91 9.11
CA LEU A 155 17.59 -12.98 8.34
C LEU A 155 19.11 -13.05 8.51
N ASN A 156 19.71 -12.07 9.19
CA ASN A 156 21.16 -11.87 9.29
C ASN A 156 21.82 -11.56 7.93
N ASP A 157 21.07 -10.92 7.03
CA ASP A 157 21.58 -10.41 5.77
C ASP A 157 22.25 -9.04 5.96
N PRO A 158 23.15 -8.63 5.06
CA PRO A 158 23.66 -7.25 5.03
C PRO A 158 22.51 -6.23 4.89
N PRO A 159 22.61 -5.07 5.55
CA PRO A 159 21.58 -4.03 5.45
C PRO A 159 21.44 -3.51 4.00
N PRO A 160 20.22 -3.18 3.57
CA PRO A 160 19.99 -2.61 2.24
C PRO A 160 20.75 -1.30 2.08
N GLN A 161 21.23 -1.04 0.86
CA GLN A 161 21.89 0.20 0.49
C GLN A 161 20.91 1.15 -0.21
N PRO A 162 21.10 2.48 -0.10
CA PRO A 162 20.25 3.46 -0.79
C PRO A 162 20.23 3.32 -2.32
N THR A 163 21.27 2.70 -2.90
CA THR A 163 21.40 2.45 -4.34
C THR A 163 20.77 1.14 -4.80
N ASP A 164 20.30 0.31 -3.88
CA ASP A 164 19.66 -0.96 -4.23
C ASP A 164 18.35 -0.70 -4.97
N ASP A 165 18.12 -1.41 -6.08
CA ASP A 165 16.82 -1.35 -6.74
C ASP A 165 15.70 -1.83 -5.80
N ILE A 166 14.59 -1.09 -5.84
CA ILE A 166 13.37 -1.36 -5.08
C ILE A 166 12.36 -1.96 -6.05
N ASP A 167 12.19 -3.27 -5.93
CA ASP A 167 11.25 -4.05 -6.72
C ASP A 167 10.04 -4.41 -5.86
N PHE A 168 8.85 -3.93 -6.24
CA PHE A 168 7.60 -4.24 -5.55
C PHE A 168 6.99 -5.60 -5.97
N GLY A 169 7.52 -6.24 -7.01
CA GLY A 169 7.13 -7.57 -7.45
C GLY A 169 5.68 -7.70 -7.93
N ILE A 170 5.00 -6.59 -8.23
CA ILE A 170 3.58 -6.61 -8.62
C ILE A 170 3.44 -7.24 -10.02
N ASP A 171 2.69 -8.34 -10.11
CA ASP A 171 2.34 -9.01 -11.36
C ASP A 171 1.26 -8.20 -12.11
N THR A 172 1.71 -7.37 -13.04
CA THR A 172 0.85 -6.51 -13.87
C THR A 172 0.02 -7.31 -14.87
N GLY A 173 0.46 -8.50 -15.28
CA GLY A 173 -0.31 -9.39 -16.15
C GLY A 173 -1.56 -9.92 -15.46
N ARG A 174 -1.42 -10.41 -14.23
CA ARG A 174 -2.56 -10.83 -13.39
C ARG A 174 -3.47 -9.66 -13.02
N ALA A 175 -2.89 -8.47 -12.80
CA ALA A 175 -3.67 -7.27 -12.55
C ALA A 175 -4.51 -6.85 -13.77
N ALA A 176 -3.94 -6.93 -14.98
CA ALA A 176 -4.64 -6.66 -16.24
C ALA A 176 -5.79 -7.65 -16.49
N LEU A 177 -5.58 -8.94 -16.19
CA LEU A 177 -6.64 -9.96 -16.26
C LEU A 177 -7.79 -9.62 -15.29
N ALA A 178 -7.48 -9.27 -14.04
CA ALA A 178 -8.49 -8.89 -13.05
C ALA A 178 -9.29 -7.64 -13.46
N LEU A 179 -8.65 -6.68 -14.14
CA LEU A 179 -9.36 -5.53 -14.72
C LEU A 179 -10.26 -5.94 -15.89
N SER A 180 -9.79 -6.82 -16.77
CA SER A 180 -10.58 -7.33 -17.89
C SER A 180 -11.85 -8.06 -17.40
N GLU A 181 -11.75 -8.83 -16.32
CA GLU A 181 -12.90 -9.51 -15.69
C GLU A 181 -13.95 -8.53 -15.13
N ALA A 182 -13.54 -7.29 -14.79
CA ALA A 182 -14.46 -6.23 -14.38
C ALA A 182 -15.24 -5.63 -15.56
N ASN A 183 -14.97 -6.05 -16.80
CA ASN A 183 -15.63 -5.59 -18.03
C ASN A 183 -15.59 -4.06 -18.20
N LEU A 184 -14.49 -3.43 -17.79
CA LEU A 184 -14.26 -2.00 -17.97
C LEU A 184 -13.49 -1.73 -19.25
N ASN A 185 -14.13 -1.00 -20.17
CA ASN A 185 -13.45 -0.43 -21.34
C ASN A 185 -13.11 1.04 -21.05
N LEU A 186 -11.83 1.34 -20.88
CA LEU A 186 -11.35 2.69 -20.55
C LEU A 186 -10.78 3.37 -21.82
N PRO A 187 -11.16 4.63 -22.10
CA PRO A 187 -10.58 5.40 -23.20
C PRO A 187 -9.11 5.72 -22.92
N VAL A 188 -8.28 5.75 -23.96
CA VAL A 188 -6.85 6.09 -23.86
C VAL A 188 -6.59 7.43 -24.56
N PRO A 189 -5.86 8.38 -23.94
CA PRO A 189 -5.31 8.32 -22.59
C PRO A 189 -6.34 8.64 -21.50
N TYR A 190 -6.13 8.09 -20.30
CA TYR A 190 -6.85 8.48 -19.10
C TYR A 190 -5.90 8.75 -17.94
N VAL A 191 -6.35 9.60 -17.02
CA VAL A 191 -5.64 9.95 -15.78
C VAL A 191 -6.50 9.54 -14.58
N VAL A 192 -5.88 8.88 -13.61
CA VAL A 192 -6.56 8.42 -12.40
C VAL A 192 -6.46 9.49 -11.32
N PHE A 193 -7.60 9.93 -10.80
CA PHE A 193 -7.69 10.88 -9.68
C PHE A 193 -8.02 10.13 -8.39
N VAL A 194 -7.04 10.03 -7.51
CA VAL A 194 -7.19 9.47 -6.16
C VAL A 194 -7.42 10.61 -5.17
N HIS A 195 -8.64 11.15 -5.17
CA HIS A 195 -9.03 12.30 -4.35
C HIS A 195 -9.37 11.93 -2.89
N ALA A 196 -9.80 10.69 -2.67
CA ALA A 196 -10.36 10.23 -1.41
C ALA A 196 -9.28 10.00 -0.35
N THR A 197 -9.47 10.57 0.85
CA THR A 197 -8.62 10.28 2.02
C THR A 197 -9.42 10.30 3.30
N SER A 198 -9.04 9.47 4.27
CA SER A 198 -9.75 9.32 5.54
C SER A 198 -9.53 10.48 6.51
N ARG A 199 -8.70 11.48 6.16
CA ARG A 199 -8.42 12.64 7.01
C ARG A 199 -8.60 13.93 6.22
N ALA A 200 -9.43 14.83 6.76
CA ALA A 200 -9.72 16.12 6.13
C ALA A 200 -8.45 16.96 5.87
N ASP A 201 -7.46 16.89 6.76
CA ASP A 201 -6.20 17.64 6.62
C ASP A 201 -5.30 17.14 5.47
N LYS A 202 -5.59 15.97 4.91
CA LYS A 202 -4.89 15.42 3.74
C LYS A 202 -5.61 15.70 2.42
N GLN A 203 -6.79 16.31 2.44
CA GLN A 203 -7.54 16.58 1.22
C GLN A 203 -6.88 17.70 0.41
N TRP A 204 -7.04 17.63 -0.91
CA TRP A 204 -6.70 18.71 -1.83
C TRP A 204 -7.98 19.41 -2.28
N PRO A 205 -8.02 20.75 -2.42
CA PRO A 205 -9.26 21.47 -2.67
C PRO A 205 -9.99 20.99 -3.93
N ASP A 206 -11.31 20.83 -3.84
CA ASP A 206 -12.15 20.43 -4.98
C ASP A 206 -11.95 21.36 -6.19
N THR A 207 -11.80 22.67 -5.96
CA THR A 207 -11.55 23.65 -7.02
C THR A 207 -10.28 23.33 -7.81
N ALA A 208 -9.23 22.84 -7.15
CA ALA A 208 -7.99 22.47 -7.79
C ALA A 208 -8.12 21.16 -8.57
N TRP A 209 -8.84 20.17 -8.03
CA TRP A 209 -9.19 18.95 -8.78
C TRP A 209 -9.99 19.26 -10.04
N ILE A 210 -10.99 20.13 -9.94
CA ILE A 210 -11.86 20.52 -11.06
C ILE A 210 -11.05 21.24 -12.14
N GLU A 211 -10.26 22.25 -11.77
CA GLU A 211 -9.47 22.99 -12.76
C GLU A 211 -8.40 22.10 -13.42
N LEU A 212 -7.79 21.20 -12.66
CA LEU A 212 -6.85 20.22 -13.19
C LEU A 212 -7.51 19.27 -14.20
N GLY A 213 -8.63 18.66 -13.81
CA GLY A 213 -9.36 17.72 -14.66
C GLY A 213 -9.84 18.40 -15.94
N GLN A 214 -10.38 19.62 -15.87
CA GLN A 214 -10.76 20.39 -17.05
C GLN A 214 -9.57 20.69 -17.98
N SER A 215 -8.39 20.97 -17.43
CA SER A 215 -7.16 21.15 -18.23
C SER A 215 -6.75 19.87 -18.97
N LEU A 216 -6.84 18.71 -18.32
CA LEU A 216 -6.53 17.41 -18.92
C LEU A 216 -7.57 17.00 -19.97
N VAL A 217 -8.86 17.24 -19.72
CA VAL A 217 -9.94 16.99 -20.67
C VAL A 217 -9.78 17.82 -21.94
N ARG A 218 -9.38 19.10 -21.82
CA ARG A 218 -9.05 19.94 -22.99
C ARG A 218 -7.89 19.39 -23.82
N ARG A 219 -7.00 18.59 -23.23
CA ARG A 219 -5.90 17.88 -23.91
C ARG A 219 -6.32 16.50 -24.44
N GLY A 220 -7.59 16.11 -24.29
CA GLY A 220 -8.14 14.85 -24.78
C GLY A 220 -8.03 13.66 -23.82
N ALA A 221 -7.60 13.88 -22.57
CA ALA A 221 -7.56 12.81 -21.57
C ALA A 221 -8.90 12.64 -20.86
N SER A 222 -9.25 11.40 -20.54
CA SER A 222 -10.38 11.10 -19.64
C SER A 222 -9.95 11.05 -18.18
N ILE A 223 -10.86 11.33 -17.25
CA ILE A 223 -10.60 11.32 -15.81
C ILE A 223 -11.30 10.13 -15.16
N VAL A 224 -10.52 9.25 -14.52
CA VAL A 224 -11.04 8.06 -13.84
C VAL A 224 -10.96 8.25 -12.32
N LEU A 225 -12.08 8.06 -11.62
CA LEU A 225 -12.24 8.40 -10.20
C LEU A 225 -12.62 7.16 -9.37
N PRO A 226 -11.67 6.23 -9.10
CA PRO A 226 -11.95 5.02 -8.32
C PRO A 226 -12.33 5.35 -6.88
N TRP A 227 -13.02 4.42 -6.23
CA TRP A 227 -13.55 4.57 -4.87
C TRP A 227 -13.60 3.22 -4.14
N GLY A 228 -13.52 3.25 -2.81
CA GLY A 228 -13.56 2.09 -1.93
C GLY A 228 -14.71 2.10 -0.91
N SER A 229 -15.32 3.26 -0.65
CA SER A 229 -16.52 3.43 0.18
C SER A 229 -17.61 4.26 -0.52
N GLU A 230 -18.83 4.24 0.00
CA GLU A 230 -19.95 4.97 -0.59
C GLU A 230 -19.76 6.49 -0.48
N GLU A 231 -19.09 6.97 0.57
CA GLU A 231 -18.72 8.38 0.72
C GLU A 231 -17.70 8.83 -0.34
N GLU A 232 -16.72 7.96 -0.63
CA GLU A 232 -15.75 8.20 -1.69
C GLU A 232 -16.43 8.18 -3.06
N ARG A 233 -17.37 7.25 -3.28
CA ARG A 233 -18.19 7.18 -4.49
C ARG A 233 -18.98 8.46 -4.72
N ALA A 234 -19.70 8.94 -3.71
CA ALA A 234 -20.48 10.17 -3.80
C ALA A 234 -19.58 11.37 -4.17
N THR A 235 -18.36 11.40 -3.64
CA THR A 235 -17.37 12.41 -3.98
C THR A 235 -16.87 12.27 -5.42
N SER A 236 -16.56 11.04 -5.88
CA SER A 236 -16.21 10.75 -7.27
C SER A 236 -17.32 11.17 -8.24
N GLU A 237 -18.57 10.82 -7.96
CA GLU A 237 -19.73 11.17 -8.80
C GLU A 237 -19.97 12.69 -8.84
N ARG A 238 -19.73 13.39 -7.73
CA ARG A 238 -19.80 14.86 -7.69
C ARG A 238 -18.73 15.50 -8.56
N LEU A 239 -17.46 15.09 -8.43
CA LEU A 239 -16.37 15.61 -9.25
C LEU A 239 -16.55 15.26 -10.73
N ALA A 240 -17.03 14.05 -11.03
CA ALA A 240 -17.26 13.59 -12.41
C ALA A 240 -18.21 14.51 -13.20
N LYS A 241 -19.22 15.10 -12.54
CA LYS A 241 -20.16 16.04 -13.19
C LYS A 241 -19.45 17.25 -13.80
N GLU A 242 -18.35 17.68 -13.21
CA GLU A 242 -17.56 18.83 -13.67
C GLU A 242 -16.73 18.54 -14.93
N PHE A 243 -16.61 17.27 -15.32
CA PHE A 243 -15.88 16.82 -16.50
C PHE A 243 -16.79 16.21 -17.59
N GLY A 244 -18.09 16.08 -17.32
CA GLY A 244 -19.08 15.55 -18.27
C GLY A 244 -18.74 14.14 -18.78
N ALA A 245 -18.88 13.92 -20.09
CA ALA A 245 -18.66 12.62 -20.72
C ALA A 245 -17.20 12.11 -20.65
N ALA A 246 -16.25 12.97 -20.27
CA ALA A 246 -14.85 12.60 -20.11
C ALA A 246 -14.52 12.03 -18.72
N ALA A 247 -15.46 12.01 -17.78
CA ALA A 247 -15.30 11.36 -16.48
C ALA A 247 -15.86 9.95 -16.44
N ILE A 248 -15.14 9.07 -15.73
CA ILE A 248 -15.54 7.70 -15.47
C ILE A 248 -15.42 7.44 -13.98
N VAL A 249 -16.56 7.18 -13.34
CA VAL A 249 -16.60 6.58 -12.00
C VAL A 249 -16.80 5.08 -12.20
N PRO A 250 -15.75 4.25 -12.01
CA PRO A 250 -15.88 2.82 -12.23
C PRO A 250 -16.86 2.20 -11.21
N PRO A 251 -17.41 0.99 -11.48
CA PRO A 251 -18.06 0.20 -10.45
C PRO A 251 -17.07 -0.11 -9.32
N ARG A 252 -17.56 -0.71 -8.23
CA ARG A 252 -16.68 -1.16 -7.14
C ARG A 252 -15.70 -2.21 -7.67
N LEU A 253 -14.41 -1.93 -7.57
CA LEU A 253 -13.35 -2.81 -8.05
C LEU A 253 -12.67 -3.58 -6.92
N SER A 254 -12.18 -4.77 -7.25
CA SER A 254 -11.22 -5.50 -6.41
C SER A 254 -9.86 -4.78 -6.45
N LEU A 255 -9.03 -4.92 -5.42
CA LEU A 255 -7.69 -4.32 -5.44
C LEU A 255 -6.83 -4.78 -6.65
N PRO A 256 -6.85 -6.06 -7.07
CA PRO A 256 -6.18 -6.46 -8.30
C PRO A 256 -6.64 -5.70 -9.55
N ALA A 257 -7.96 -5.51 -9.70
CA ALA A 257 -8.50 -4.73 -10.81
C ALA A 257 -8.11 -3.25 -10.72
N VAL A 258 -8.03 -2.68 -9.50
CA VAL A 258 -7.52 -1.30 -9.30
C VAL A 258 -6.05 -1.19 -9.68
N VAL A 259 -5.21 -2.18 -9.36
CA VAL A 259 -3.82 -2.23 -9.82
C VAL A 259 -3.76 -2.22 -11.35
N GLY A 260 -4.57 -3.05 -12.03
CA GLY A 260 -4.63 -3.06 -13.50
C GLY A 260 -5.10 -1.72 -14.08
N LEU A 261 -6.09 -1.08 -13.43
CA LEU A 261 -6.60 0.23 -13.82
C LEU A 261 -5.54 1.32 -13.70
N ILE A 262 -4.73 1.28 -12.65
CA ILE A 262 -3.64 2.24 -12.43
C ILE A 262 -2.48 1.98 -13.41
N GLU A 263 -2.15 0.71 -13.66
CA GLU A 263 -1.07 0.32 -14.58
C GLU A 263 -1.33 0.84 -16.01
N GLY A 264 -2.57 0.71 -16.49
CA GLY A 264 -2.98 1.20 -17.81
C GLY A 264 -3.11 2.73 -17.91
N ALA A 265 -3.02 3.47 -16.80
CA ALA A 265 -3.20 4.91 -16.79
C ALA A 265 -2.00 5.64 -17.41
N ALA A 266 -2.28 6.78 -18.03
CA ALA A 266 -1.25 7.68 -18.53
C ALA A 266 -0.55 8.41 -17.36
N ALA A 267 -1.32 8.75 -16.31
CA ALA A 267 -0.79 9.15 -15.01
C ALA A 267 -1.79 8.91 -13.88
N THR A 268 -1.30 8.92 -12.65
CA THR A 268 -2.11 8.99 -11.43
C THR A 268 -1.79 10.27 -10.66
N VAL A 269 -2.82 10.99 -10.20
CA VAL A 269 -2.67 12.13 -9.30
C VAL A 269 -3.48 11.84 -8.06
N GLY A 270 -2.87 11.92 -6.88
CA GLY A 270 -3.54 11.48 -5.67
C GLY A 270 -3.00 12.09 -4.39
N VAL A 271 -3.88 12.24 -3.40
CA VAL A 271 -3.48 12.52 -2.02
C VAL A 271 -2.88 11.27 -1.37
N ASP A 272 -2.08 11.44 -0.31
CA ASP A 272 -1.39 10.37 0.45
C ASP A 272 -2.38 9.30 0.98
N THR A 273 -2.55 8.24 0.19
CA THR A 273 -3.51 7.16 0.37
C THR A 273 -2.96 5.86 -0.19
N GLY A 274 -3.60 4.73 0.13
CA GLY A 274 -3.13 3.44 -0.37
C GLY A 274 -3.09 3.32 -1.90
N LEU A 275 -4.03 3.94 -2.64
CA LEU A 275 -4.06 3.81 -4.10
C LEU A 275 -2.96 4.63 -4.78
N VAL A 276 -2.59 5.80 -4.25
CA VAL A 276 -1.48 6.58 -4.83
C VAL A 276 -0.15 5.84 -4.65
N HIS A 277 0.03 5.16 -3.52
CA HIS A 277 1.22 4.33 -3.30
C HIS A 277 1.27 3.09 -4.19
N ILE A 278 0.13 2.52 -4.60
CA ILE A 278 0.10 1.48 -5.64
C ILE A 278 0.64 2.04 -6.95
N ALA A 279 0.21 3.24 -7.36
CA ALA A 279 0.69 3.88 -8.58
C ALA A 279 2.21 4.14 -8.53
N ALA A 280 2.70 4.64 -7.39
CA ALA A 280 4.12 4.84 -7.17
C ALA A 280 4.90 3.52 -7.22
N ALA A 281 4.39 2.44 -6.60
CA ALA A 281 5.00 1.11 -6.61
C ALA A 281 5.09 0.48 -8.01
N LEU A 282 4.13 0.76 -8.88
CA LEU A 282 4.15 0.37 -10.29
C LEU A 282 5.15 1.17 -11.14
N LYS A 283 5.84 2.17 -10.54
CA LYS A 283 6.79 3.07 -11.21
C LYS A 283 6.18 3.82 -12.42
N ARG A 284 4.85 3.98 -12.44
CA ARG A 284 4.08 4.73 -13.46
C ARG A 284 4.10 6.23 -13.15
N PRO A 285 3.88 7.11 -14.16
CA PRO A 285 3.76 8.56 -13.94
C PRO A 285 2.76 8.88 -12.83
N THR A 286 3.25 9.38 -11.70
CA THR A 286 2.48 9.56 -10.47
C THR A 286 2.83 10.89 -9.82
N VAL A 287 1.81 11.65 -9.42
CA VAL A 287 1.96 12.84 -8.59
C VAL A 287 1.31 12.58 -7.24
N GLU A 288 2.15 12.47 -6.19
CA GLU A 288 1.73 12.28 -4.81
C GLU A 288 1.58 13.64 -4.11
N LEU A 289 0.40 13.92 -3.58
CA LEU A 289 0.04 15.18 -2.94
C LEU A 289 0.07 15.05 -1.41
N TYR A 290 0.86 15.93 -0.77
CA TYR A 290 1.10 15.92 0.66
C TYR A 290 0.79 17.27 1.30
N ASN A 291 0.07 17.24 2.43
CA ASN A 291 -0.27 18.42 3.24
C ASN A 291 0.20 18.30 4.70
N PHE A 292 1.17 17.43 4.99
CA PHE A 292 1.60 17.13 6.36
C PHE A 292 3.11 16.92 6.47
N ALA A 293 3.63 17.03 7.70
CA ALA A 293 5.08 17.16 7.97
C ALA A 293 5.88 15.88 7.72
N THR A 294 5.21 14.75 7.50
CA THR A 294 5.82 13.44 7.39
C THR A 294 5.73 12.85 5.98
N ALA A 295 5.61 13.71 4.96
CA ALA A 295 5.66 13.33 3.54
C ALA A 295 6.93 12.52 3.22
N TRP A 296 8.07 12.92 3.79
CA TRP A 296 9.35 12.21 3.68
C TRP A 296 9.30 10.73 4.09
N ARG A 297 8.29 10.31 4.86
CA ARG A 297 8.16 8.93 5.35
C ARG A 297 7.59 7.98 4.30
N THR A 298 6.73 8.47 3.42
CA THR A 298 5.94 7.65 2.49
C THR A 298 6.10 8.05 1.02
N GLY A 299 6.75 9.18 0.73
CA GLY A 299 6.97 9.65 -0.63
C GLY A 299 7.86 8.74 -1.46
N GLY A 300 7.40 8.39 -2.66
CA GLY A 300 8.12 7.51 -3.56
C GLY A 300 9.40 8.15 -4.08
N TYR A 301 10.54 7.50 -3.86
CA TYR A 301 11.86 7.98 -4.31
C TYR A 301 12.54 7.02 -5.31
N TRP A 302 11.95 5.86 -5.57
CA TRP A 302 12.51 4.75 -6.33
C TRP A 302 12.31 4.84 -7.85
N SER A 303 11.69 5.91 -8.34
CA SER A 303 11.45 6.11 -9.77
C SER A 303 11.37 7.59 -10.10
N PRO A 304 11.97 8.05 -11.22
CA PRO A 304 11.83 9.42 -11.69
C PRO A 304 10.38 9.74 -12.15
N ASN A 305 9.55 8.72 -12.35
CA ASN A 305 8.15 8.89 -12.71
C ASN A 305 7.26 9.22 -11.50
N VAL A 306 7.81 9.26 -10.28
CA VAL A 306 7.05 9.58 -9.06
C VAL A 306 7.50 10.95 -8.56
N VAL A 307 6.55 11.89 -8.53
CA VAL A 307 6.78 13.27 -8.08
C VAL A 307 5.99 13.54 -6.81
N ASN A 308 6.70 13.86 -5.74
CA ASN A 308 6.12 14.21 -4.44
C ASN A 308 5.96 15.73 -4.35
N LEU A 309 4.74 16.22 -4.11
CA LEU A 309 4.46 17.66 -3.99
C LEU A 309 3.80 18.00 -2.66
N GLY A 310 4.27 19.10 -2.06
CA GLY A 310 3.73 19.66 -0.83
C GLY A 310 4.36 19.13 0.46
N THR A 311 4.22 19.90 1.54
CA THR A 311 4.69 19.55 2.89
C THR A 311 3.74 20.14 3.95
N ALA A 312 4.05 19.98 5.24
CA ALA A 312 3.27 20.66 6.30
C ALA A 312 3.28 22.18 6.11
N GLY A 313 2.09 22.78 6.08
CA GLY A 313 1.91 24.23 5.96
C GLY A 313 2.19 24.79 4.57
N GLN A 314 2.61 23.96 3.61
CA GLN A 314 2.81 24.32 2.21
C GLN A 314 2.14 23.28 1.32
N PRO A 315 0.80 23.32 1.18
CA PRO A 315 0.07 22.40 0.31
C PRO A 315 0.51 22.61 -1.16
N PRO A 316 0.44 21.57 -1.99
CA PRO A 316 0.85 21.66 -3.38
C PRO A 316 -0.09 22.59 -4.14
N THR A 317 0.49 23.52 -4.89
CA THR A 317 -0.27 24.43 -5.76
C THR A 317 -0.68 23.70 -7.04
N LEU A 318 -1.80 24.11 -7.62
CA LEU A 318 -2.25 23.58 -8.91
C LEU A 318 -1.19 23.73 -10.01
N GLN A 319 -0.43 24.83 -10.00
CA GLN A 319 0.63 25.06 -10.98
C GLN A 319 1.76 24.04 -10.86
N GLN A 320 2.15 23.64 -9.64
CA GLN A 320 3.15 22.59 -9.44
C GLN A 320 2.65 21.24 -9.98
N VAL A 321 1.38 20.89 -9.71
CA VAL A 321 0.77 19.65 -10.22
C VAL A 321 0.71 19.67 -11.75
N LYS A 322 0.28 20.78 -12.35
CA LYS A 322 0.26 20.95 -13.82
C LYS A 322 1.65 20.83 -14.42
N SER A 323 2.67 21.40 -13.78
CA SER A 323 4.06 21.33 -14.25
C SER A 323 4.62 19.91 -14.18
N ALA A 324 4.29 19.15 -13.13
CA ALA A 324 4.69 17.74 -13.03
C ALA A 324 4.06 16.88 -14.14
N LEU A 325 2.76 17.07 -14.41
CA LEU A 325 2.06 16.37 -15.49
C LEU A 325 2.55 16.78 -16.89
N ALA A 326 2.93 18.05 -17.08
CA ALA A 326 3.59 18.50 -18.31
C ALA A 326 4.94 17.79 -18.51
N GLY A 327 5.69 17.57 -17.43
CA GLY A 327 6.90 16.74 -17.44
C GLY A 327 6.67 15.29 -17.88
N PHE A 328 5.45 14.77 -17.70
CA PHE A 328 5.02 13.46 -18.23
C PHE A 328 4.42 13.52 -19.64
N GLY A 329 4.34 14.71 -20.25
CA GLY A 329 3.78 14.91 -21.60
C GLY A 329 2.25 14.96 -21.66
N LEU A 330 1.56 15.17 -20.53
CA LEU A 330 0.09 15.19 -20.46
C LEU A 330 -0.53 16.60 -20.50
N LEU A 331 0.26 17.64 -20.22
CA LEU A 331 -0.17 19.04 -20.20
C LEU A 331 0.78 19.95 -20.93
#